data_AF-A0A9N9XQT0-F1
#
_entry.id   AF-A0A9N9XQT0-F1
#
_cell.length_a   1.000
_cell.length_b   1.000
_cell.length_c   1.000
_cell.angle_alpha   90.00
_cell.angle_beta   90.00
_cell.angle_gamma   90.00
#
_symmetry.space_group_name_H-M   'P 1'
#
loop_
_entity.id
_entity.type
_entity.pdbx_description
1 polymer ?
#
loop_
_entity_poly.entity_id
_entity_poly.type
_entity_poly.pdbx_seq_one_letter_code
_entity_poly.pdbx_strand_id
1 'polypeptide(L)'
;MDAFEIGSCFKSYNELMQKLSEYCEVTNTKFTTKDSRLITNEFATAKESFVYSELKLICVFGRSHKIKEHNRKRKMRTIKIPKTECPAYFRIKLINSGVALQIVAMNTKHNHPLEKIEDPDYSRLKRKKDGRTGIKKEIKSEDEDDVSSDDMEASEFIEVYIDPDEPEPKVKFTYRGLCVPVFTPFREDLSLKEELIANYAQYLFDNGIKGILVNSAVGEGMSMSVPERKLVLEEWINVAKPLKMHVMVQVGACPLPDVLDLAKHAESIGVDSLLCIPELYFKPATEEDLFDYLKIVGEAAPKTPLLYSHNPGMSGVNLNMARFLSHLASDIPTFCGLEYTSDVDDGVAVLEASNEKYAVFFGDDSLVNVAISVGFESTLLVTANIYPQQVTTLIKVAKESKTAEAKKLQKQLNANFTTITNFGYWIPSVKTAMNLISPIHFGICRPPLKNLSADDIKSIKVDLKL
;
A
#
# COMPACT_ATOMS: atom_id res chain seq x y z
N MET A 1 -30.17 3.17 33.07
CA MET A 1 -30.19 2.42 31.80
C MET A 1 -28.77 1.99 31.56
N ASP A 2 -28.55 0.68 31.45
CA ASP A 2 -27.20 0.15 31.31
C ASP A 2 -26.63 0.61 29.97
N ALA A 3 -25.58 1.42 30.02
CA ALA A 3 -24.81 1.77 28.85
C ALA A 3 -24.22 0.47 28.29
N PHE A 4 -24.15 0.34 26.97
CA PHE A 4 -23.35 -0.74 26.38
C PHE A 4 -21.93 -0.66 26.95
N GLU A 5 -21.39 -1.80 27.35
CA GLU A 5 -19.99 -1.94 27.78
C GLU A 5 -19.27 -2.94 26.87
N ILE A 6 -17.95 -2.74 26.71
CA ILE A 6 -17.11 -3.74 26.05
C ILE A 6 -17.18 -5.03 26.88
N GLY A 7 -17.49 -6.14 26.22
CA GLY A 7 -17.74 -7.44 26.84
C GLY A 7 -19.22 -7.80 26.99
N SER A 8 -20.16 -6.87 26.74
CA SER A 8 -21.61 -7.15 26.78
C SER A 8 -21.98 -8.24 25.78
N CYS A 9 -22.69 -9.27 26.26
CA CYS A 9 -23.08 -10.43 25.47
C CYS A 9 -24.59 -10.46 25.19
N PHE A 10 -24.97 -10.83 23.98
CA PHE A 10 -26.36 -10.99 23.52
C PHE A 10 -26.55 -12.39 22.97
N LYS A 11 -27.64 -13.06 23.36
CA LYS A 11 -27.94 -14.44 22.98
C LYS A 11 -28.46 -14.55 21.54
N SER A 12 -28.88 -13.43 20.95
CA SER A 12 -29.35 -13.40 19.57
C SER A 12 -29.17 -12.02 18.93
N TYR A 13 -29.18 -11.99 17.59
CA TYR A 13 -29.20 -10.75 16.82
C TYR A 13 -30.43 -9.88 17.14
N ASN A 14 -31.60 -10.49 17.35
CA ASN A 14 -32.83 -9.76 17.68
C ASN A 14 -32.73 -9.05 19.04
N GLU A 15 -32.14 -9.71 20.03
CA GLU A 15 -31.89 -9.12 21.35
C GLU A 15 -30.94 -7.92 21.27
N LEU A 16 -29.86 -8.05 20.50
CA LEU A 16 -28.93 -6.96 20.21
C LEU A 16 -29.63 -5.78 19.52
N MET A 17 -30.44 -6.04 18.49
CA MET A 17 -31.14 -4.99 17.72
C MET A 17 -32.17 -4.25 18.57
N GLN A 18 -32.88 -4.95 19.45
CA GLN A 18 -33.80 -4.33 20.40
C GLN A 18 -33.06 -3.38 21.34
N LYS A 19 -31.93 -3.84 21.92
CA LYS A 19 -31.09 -3.02 22.80
C LYS A 19 -30.48 -1.82 22.09
N LEU A 20 -30.04 -1.98 20.84
CA LEU A 20 -29.54 -0.87 20.02
C LEU A 20 -30.64 0.14 19.71
N SER A 21 -31.87 -0.30 19.45
CA SER A 21 -33.01 0.59 19.24
C SER A 21 -33.33 1.41 20.49
N GLU A 22 -33.40 0.78 21.67
CA GLU A 22 -33.61 1.47 22.95
C GLU A 22 -32.50 2.51 23.23
N TYR A 23 -31.24 2.14 22.97
CA TYR A 23 -30.11 3.05 23.09
C TYR A 23 -30.21 4.22 22.11
N CYS A 24 -30.61 3.97 20.87
CA CYS A 24 -30.77 4.99 19.83
C CYS A 24 -31.88 5.98 20.15
N GLU A 25 -32.99 5.51 20.73
CA GLU A 25 -34.08 6.37 21.19
C GLU A 25 -33.63 7.34 22.30
N VAL A 26 -32.85 6.85 23.27
CA VAL A 26 -32.34 7.68 24.37
C VAL A 26 -31.27 8.65 23.94
N THR A 27 -30.43 8.25 22.99
CA THR A 27 -29.31 9.07 22.49
C THR A 27 -29.67 9.94 21.29
N ASN A 28 -30.91 9.86 20.79
CA ASN A 28 -31.36 10.45 19.52
C ASN A 28 -30.45 10.09 18.34
N THR A 29 -29.93 8.86 18.29
CA THR A 29 -29.07 8.36 17.22
C THR A 29 -29.82 7.38 16.30
N LYS A 30 -29.21 7.01 15.17
CA LYS A 30 -29.64 5.89 14.32
C LYS A 30 -28.41 5.05 14.00
N PHE A 31 -28.61 3.86 13.43
CA PHE A 31 -27.52 3.01 12.99
C PHE A 31 -27.81 2.41 11.62
N THR A 32 -26.75 2.06 10.90
CA THR A 32 -26.86 1.36 9.61
C THR A 32 -25.80 0.26 9.53
N THR A 33 -26.15 -0.87 8.95
CA THR A 33 -25.21 -1.93 8.58
C THR A 33 -24.38 -1.48 7.37
N LYS A 34 -23.05 -1.66 7.39
CA LYS A 34 -22.20 -1.56 6.19
C LYS A 34 -21.89 -2.98 5.69
N ASP A 35 -21.96 -3.18 4.38
CA ASP A 35 -21.76 -4.43 3.61
C ASP A 35 -21.19 -5.65 4.35
N SER A 36 -22.01 -6.70 4.45
CA SER A 36 -21.62 -8.07 4.76
C SER A 36 -21.17 -8.78 3.46
N ARG A 37 -19.89 -9.05 3.28
CA ARG A 37 -19.43 -9.95 2.18
C ARG A 37 -19.57 -11.40 2.63
N LEU A 38 -20.44 -12.14 1.94
CA LEU A 38 -20.58 -13.59 2.03
C LEU A 38 -19.35 -14.27 1.42
N ILE A 39 -18.62 -15.06 2.20
CA ILE A 39 -17.72 -16.09 1.64
C ILE A 39 -18.56 -17.35 1.48
N THR A 40 -18.98 -17.64 0.26
CA THR A 40 -19.58 -18.95 -0.08
C THR A 40 -18.49 -20.00 -0.07
N ASN A 41 -18.53 -20.91 0.90
CA ASN A 41 -17.72 -22.11 0.90
C ASN A 41 -18.38 -23.11 -0.07
N GLU A 42 -17.67 -23.59 -1.10
CA GLU A 42 -18.22 -24.52 -2.13
C GLU A 42 -18.62 -25.92 -1.59
N PHE A 43 -18.63 -26.12 -0.27
CA PHE A 43 -18.94 -27.41 0.36
C PHE A 43 -19.95 -27.36 1.51
N ALA A 44 -20.68 -26.27 1.72
CA ALA A 44 -21.68 -26.20 2.79
C ALA A 44 -23.11 -26.48 2.28
N THR A 45 -23.75 -27.53 2.81
CA THR A 45 -25.18 -27.78 2.62
C THR A 45 -26.01 -26.68 3.31
N ALA A 46 -27.15 -26.35 2.70
CA ALA A 46 -27.88 -25.09 2.81
C ALA A 46 -28.55 -24.74 4.16
N LYS A 47 -27.89 -24.91 5.31
CA LYS A 47 -28.43 -24.47 6.62
C LYS A 47 -27.46 -23.87 7.64
N GLU A 48 -26.18 -23.67 7.29
CA GLU A 48 -25.19 -23.08 8.22
C GLU A 48 -24.32 -22.00 7.55
N SER A 49 -24.97 -20.99 6.97
CA SER A 49 -24.32 -19.75 6.53
C SER A 49 -24.24 -18.75 7.69
N PHE A 50 -23.05 -18.55 8.27
CA PHE A 50 -22.81 -17.58 9.34
C PHE A 50 -22.10 -16.32 8.81
N VAL A 51 -22.63 -15.14 9.19
CA VAL A 51 -22.29 -13.82 8.63
C VAL A 51 -21.65 -12.91 9.69
N TYR A 52 -20.52 -12.29 9.35
CA TYR A 52 -19.88 -11.18 10.06
C TYR A 52 -20.64 -9.86 9.83
N SER A 53 -20.66 -8.93 10.81
CA SER A 53 -21.03 -7.52 10.59
C SER A 53 -20.38 -6.56 11.61
N GLU A 54 -19.64 -5.57 11.14
CA GLU A 54 -19.38 -4.32 11.89
C GLU A 54 -20.66 -3.45 11.83
N LEU A 55 -21.14 -2.97 12.97
CA LEU A 55 -22.33 -2.12 13.06
C LEU A 55 -21.90 -0.66 13.28
N LYS A 56 -21.90 0.13 12.19
CA LYS A 56 -21.61 1.57 12.28
C LYS A 56 -22.87 2.32 12.75
N LEU A 57 -22.76 3.07 13.84
CA LEU A 57 -23.81 4.00 14.24
C LEU A 57 -23.73 5.22 13.31
N ILE A 58 -24.86 5.63 12.72
CA ILE A 58 -24.94 6.85 11.91
C ILE A 58 -25.85 7.83 12.64
N CYS A 59 -25.26 8.86 13.24
CA CYS A 59 -26.05 9.88 13.92
C CYS A 59 -27.02 10.59 12.96
N VAL A 60 -28.27 10.75 13.38
CA VAL A 60 -29.35 11.40 12.60
C VAL A 60 -29.04 12.87 12.32
N PHE A 61 -28.30 13.54 13.20
CA PHE A 61 -27.99 14.96 13.12
C PHE A 61 -26.76 15.28 12.25
N GLY A 62 -25.97 14.27 11.89
CA GLY A 62 -24.79 14.42 11.00
C GLY A 62 -25.12 14.45 9.50
N ARG A 63 -26.41 14.54 9.11
CA ARG A 63 -26.81 14.67 7.71
C ARG A 63 -27.12 16.12 7.35
N SER A 64 -26.62 16.55 6.20
CA SER A 64 -26.88 17.87 5.61
C SER A 64 -28.38 18.11 5.44
N HIS A 65 -28.92 19.18 6.04
CA HIS A 65 -30.25 19.68 5.73
C HIS A 65 -30.16 20.68 4.58
N LYS A 66 -30.79 20.40 3.43
CA LYS A 66 -31.00 21.40 2.37
C LYS A 66 -32.26 22.21 2.70
N ILE A 67 -32.09 23.44 3.17
CA ILE A 67 -33.19 24.41 3.29
C ILE A 67 -33.33 25.14 1.96
N LYS A 68 -34.51 25.08 1.34
CA LYS A 68 -34.84 25.90 0.16
C LYS A 68 -35.52 27.18 0.61
N GLU A 69 -34.82 28.30 0.55
CA GLU A 69 -35.42 29.62 0.73
C GLU A 69 -35.68 30.28 -0.63
N HIS A 70 -36.93 30.59 -0.92
CA HIS A 70 -37.29 31.41 -2.09
C HIS A 70 -37.34 32.87 -1.68
N ASN A 71 -36.25 33.61 -1.90
CA ASN A 71 -36.29 35.07 -1.91
C ASN A 71 -36.57 35.57 -3.34
N ARG A 72 -37.45 36.59 -3.45
CA ARG A 72 -38.00 37.15 -4.70
C ARG A 72 -36.99 37.78 -5.67
N LYS A 73 -35.67 37.60 -5.44
CA LYS A 73 -34.60 37.97 -6.37
C LYS A 73 -33.64 36.78 -6.46
N ARG A 74 -33.51 36.21 -7.67
CA ARG A 74 -32.77 34.98 -8.00
C ARG A 74 -31.32 34.95 -7.49
N LYS A 75 -31.10 34.55 -6.23
CA LYS A 75 -29.84 33.97 -5.75
C LYS A 75 -30.15 32.81 -4.81
N MET A 76 -29.75 31.60 -5.21
CA MET A 76 -29.80 30.42 -4.35
C MET A 76 -28.72 30.57 -3.28
N ARG A 77 -29.09 30.42 -1.99
CA ARG A 77 -28.11 30.22 -0.91
C ARG A 77 -28.20 28.78 -0.47
N THR A 78 -27.13 28.02 -0.69
CA THR A 78 -26.98 26.67 -0.16
C THR A 78 -26.09 26.76 1.07
N ILE A 79 -26.65 26.55 2.26
CA ILE A 79 -25.84 26.36 3.46
C ILE A 79 -25.43 24.89 3.47
N LYS A 80 -24.19 24.59 3.08
CA LYS A 80 -23.57 23.27 3.29
C LYS A 80 -23.00 23.25 4.70
N ILE A 81 -23.64 22.49 5.59
CA ILE A 81 -22.99 22.09 6.85
C ILE A 81 -22.07 20.90 6.49
N PRO A 82 -20.76 20.94 6.82
CA PRO A 82 -19.82 19.87 6.49
C PRO A 82 -20.29 18.51 7.05
N LYS A 83 -20.02 17.41 6.33
CA LYS A 83 -20.14 16.07 6.89
C LYS A 83 -19.13 15.96 8.04
N THR A 84 -19.56 16.13 9.28
CA THR A 84 -18.78 15.65 10.41
C THR A 84 -18.96 14.14 10.43
N GLU A 85 -17.93 13.37 10.06
CA GLU A 85 -17.93 11.94 10.31
C GLU A 85 -18.09 11.73 11.82
N CYS A 86 -19.24 11.21 12.23
CA CYS A 86 -19.52 10.93 13.62
C CYS A 86 -18.66 9.71 14.04
N PRO A 87 -17.78 9.83 15.05
CA PRO A 87 -16.83 8.77 15.39
C PRO A 87 -17.48 7.63 16.21
N ALA A 88 -18.79 7.67 16.44
CA ALA A 88 -19.49 6.68 17.23
C ALA A 88 -19.70 5.35 16.47
N TYR A 89 -19.34 4.21 17.05
CA TYR A 89 -19.47 2.87 16.47
C TYR A 89 -19.62 1.77 17.53
N PHE A 90 -20.14 0.61 17.12
CA PHE A 90 -20.06 -0.65 17.88
C PHE A 90 -19.44 -1.75 17.00
N ARG A 91 -18.40 -2.43 17.50
CA ARG A 91 -17.87 -3.66 16.90
C ARG A 91 -18.32 -4.86 17.71
N ILE A 92 -18.85 -5.86 17.00
CA ILE A 92 -19.46 -7.03 17.61
C ILE A 92 -18.85 -8.28 16.98
N LYS A 93 -18.50 -9.25 17.83
CA LYS A 93 -17.92 -10.53 17.45
C LYS A 93 -18.85 -11.67 17.86
N LEU A 94 -18.87 -12.74 17.07
CA LEU A 94 -19.49 -14.00 17.43
C LEU A 94 -18.56 -14.74 18.40
N ILE A 95 -19.07 -15.14 19.56
CA ILE A 95 -18.34 -15.88 20.59
C ILE A 95 -19.05 -17.20 20.89
N ASN A 96 -18.39 -18.09 21.66
CA ASN A 96 -18.92 -19.40 22.04
C ASN A 96 -19.38 -20.25 20.84
N SER A 97 -18.50 -20.40 19.85
CA SER A 97 -18.75 -21.23 18.65
C SER A 97 -20.03 -20.88 17.88
N GLY A 98 -20.44 -19.60 17.90
CA GLY A 98 -21.59 -19.12 17.14
C GLY A 98 -22.86 -18.86 17.94
N VAL A 99 -22.83 -19.06 19.25
CA VAL A 99 -24.03 -19.07 20.09
C VAL A 99 -24.32 -17.71 20.75
N ALA A 100 -23.36 -16.79 20.80
CA ALA A 100 -23.57 -15.46 21.36
C ALA A 100 -22.82 -14.36 20.59
N LEU A 101 -23.33 -13.13 20.67
CA LEU A 101 -22.74 -11.91 20.13
C LEU A 101 -22.12 -11.11 21.28
N GLN A 102 -20.91 -10.60 21.11
CA GLN A 102 -20.23 -9.79 22.13
C GLN A 102 -19.74 -8.47 21.55
N ILE A 103 -19.95 -7.35 22.26
CA ILE A 103 -19.32 -6.07 21.93
C ILE A 103 -17.83 -6.17 22.27
N VAL A 104 -16.98 -6.08 21.25
CA VAL A 104 -15.52 -6.17 21.38
C VAL A 104 -14.84 -4.81 21.32
N ALA A 105 -15.49 -3.81 20.73
CA ALA A 105 -15.06 -2.42 20.80
C ALA A 105 -16.26 -1.49 20.62
N MET A 106 -16.18 -0.29 21.18
CA MET A 106 -17.20 0.74 20.97
C MET A 106 -16.60 2.13 21.10
N ASN A 107 -17.18 3.08 20.37
CA ASN A 107 -17.03 4.50 20.65
C ASN A 107 -18.44 5.10 20.71
N THR A 108 -18.78 5.75 21.81
CA THR A 108 -20.08 6.40 22.02
C THR A 108 -19.98 7.92 22.04
N LYS A 109 -18.77 8.47 21.84
CA LYS A 109 -18.56 9.92 21.80
C LYS A 109 -19.03 10.48 20.46
N HIS A 110 -19.73 11.60 20.53
CA HIS A 110 -20.15 12.38 19.37
C HIS A 110 -19.31 13.65 19.28
N ASN A 111 -18.89 14.01 18.07
CA ASN A 111 -18.18 15.27 17.79
C ASN A 111 -19.12 16.40 17.35
N HIS A 112 -20.43 16.24 17.59
CA HIS A 112 -21.46 17.23 17.29
C HIS A 112 -22.56 17.21 18.37
N PRO A 113 -23.31 18.31 18.55
CA PRO A 113 -24.45 18.34 19.48
C PRO A 113 -25.52 17.29 19.11
N LEU A 114 -26.19 16.74 20.12
CA LEU A 114 -27.28 15.75 19.97
C LEU A 114 -28.69 16.33 20.17
N GLU A 115 -28.77 17.67 20.27
CA GLU A 115 -30.02 18.41 20.43
C GLU A 115 -30.53 18.90 19.06
N LYS A 116 -31.85 19.04 18.92
CA LYS A 116 -32.43 19.71 17.75
C LYS A 116 -31.99 21.18 17.76
N ILE A 117 -31.35 21.62 16.69
CA ILE A 117 -31.11 23.04 16.44
C ILE A 117 -32.49 23.70 16.22
N GLU A 118 -33.00 24.41 17.21
CA GLU A 118 -34.15 25.30 17.05
C GLU A 118 -33.70 26.56 16.30
N ASP A 119 -33.70 26.50 14.97
CA ASP A 119 -33.49 27.69 14.15
C ASP A 119 -34.79 28.52 14.11
N PRO A 120 -34.79 29.79 14.59
CA PRO A 120 -35.96 30.65 14.58
C PRO A 120 -36.56 30.86 13.18
N ASP A 121 -35.76 30.80 12.10
CA ASP A 121 -36.26 30.94 10.72
C ASP A 121 -36.96 29.67 10.20
N TYR A 122 -36.74 28.51 10.83
CA TYR A 122 -37.45 27.27 10.50
C TYR A 122 -38.93 27.30 10.93
N SER A 123 -39.25 28.04 11.99
CA SER A 123 -40.62 28.15 12.52
C SER A 123 -41.57 28.97 11.63
N ARG A 124 -41.03 29.86 10.78
CA ARG A 124 -41.80 30.69 9.85
C ARG A 124 -42.25 29.95 8.59
N LEU A 125 -41.55 28.87 8.19
CA LEU A 125 -41.88 28.07 7.00
C LEU A 125 -43.08 27.12 7.20
N LYS A 126 -43.45 26.81 8.44
CA LYS A 126 -44.59 25.91 8.75
C LYS A 126 -45.97 26.54 8.67
N ARG A 127 -46.12 27.87 8.67
CA ARG A 127 -47.43 28.54 8.76
C ARG A 127 -48.19 28.71 7.43
N LYS A 128 -47.76 28.10 6.32
CA LYS A 128 -48.40 28.27 5.00
C LYS A 128 -48.90 26.99 4.32
N LYS A 129 -49.23 25.94 5.07
CA LYS A 129 -49.75 24.70 4.45
C LYS A 129 -50.97 24.03 5.08
N ASP A 130 -51.73 24.75 5.90
CA ASP A 130 -53.07 24.29 6.30
C ASP A 130 -54.12 25.01 5.46
N GLY A 131 -54.36 24.50 4.26
CA GLY A 131 -55.21 25.16 3.27
C GLY A 131 -55.54 24.31 2.04
N ARG A 132 -56.15 23.14 2.29
CA ARG A 132 -57.02 22.37 1.38
C ARG A 132 -56.41 21.59 0.20
N THR A 133 -57.04 20.42 0.02
CA THR A 133 -57.06 19.48 -1.11
C THR A 133 -55.86 18.54 -1.28
N GLY A 134 -56.17 17.25 -1.28
CA GLY A 134 -55.22 16.15 -1.23
C GLY A 134 -54.64 15.76 -2.57
N ILE A 135 -53.53 15.03 -2.51
CA ILE A 135 -53.10 13.88 -3.31
C ILE A 135 -51.67 13.56 -2.85
N LYS A 136 -51.42 12.29 -2.50
CA LYS A 136 -50.08 11.75 -2.20
C LYS A 136 -49.19 11.83 -3.44
N LYS A 137 -47.92 12.22 -3.29
CA LYS A 137 -46.84 11.83 -4.22
C LYS A 137 -45.58 11.45 -3.45
N GLU A 138 -45.16 10.22 -3.72
CA GLU A 138 -43.92 9.57 -3.32
C GLU A 138 -42.70 10.31 -3.91
N ILE A 139 -41.56 10.25 -3.22
CA ILE A 139 -40.26 10.68 -3.74
C ILE A 139 -39.50 9.40 -4.11
N LYS A 140 -39.30 9.19 -5.41
CA LYS A 140 -38.37 8.21 -5.98
C LYS A 140 -36.95 8.78 -5.98
N SER A 141 -35.97 7.90 -5.79
CA SER A 141 -34.55 8.09 -6.10
C SER A 141 -34.31 7.82 -7.60
N GLU A 142 -33.52 8.67 -8.25
CA GLU A 142 -32.93 8.39 -9.57
C GLU A 142 -31.43 8.62 -9.46
N ASP A 143 -30.67 7.57 -9.79
CA ASP A 143 -29.29 7.59 -10.25
C ASP A 143 -29.29 7.75 -11.80
N GLU A 144 -28.11 8.03 -12.34
CA GLU A 144 -27.67 8.01 -13.76
C GLU A 144 -27.57 9.36 -14.51
N ASP A 145 -26.33 9.64 -14.89
CA ASP A 145 -25.82 10.31 -16.09
C ASP A 145 -26.13 11.79 -16.37
N ASP A 146 -25.14 12.64 -16.08
CA ASP A 146 -24.50 13.56 -17.05
C ASP A 146 -23.67 14.59 -16.28
N VAL A 147 -22.34 14.49 -16.35
CA VAL A 147 -21.48 15.66 -16.14
C VAL A 147 -20.51 15.74 -17.32
N SER A 148 -20.95 16.52 -18.31
CA SER A 148 -20.13 17.04 -19.38
C SER A 148 -18.98 17.89 -18.82
N SER A 149 -17.80 17.72 -19.42
CA SER A 149 -16.66 18.62 -19.36
C SER A 149 -17.06 20.04 -19.75
N ASP A 150 -16.84 20.99 -18.85
CA ASP A 150 -16.05 22.22 -19.07
C ASP A 150 -16.22 23.15 -17.86
N ASP A 151 -15.16 23.92 -17.60
CA ASP A 151 -15.01 24.97 -16.58
C ASP A 151 -14.71 24.50 -15.14
N MET A 152 -13.42 24.26 -14.86
CA MET A 152 -12.82 24.77 -13.62
C MET A 152 -11.30 24.95 -13.77
N GLU A 153 -10.91 26.19 -14.08
CA GLU A 153 -9.54 26.67 -13.90
C GLU A 153 -9.18 26.68 -12.40
N ALA A 154 -7.95 26.21 -12.13
CA ALA A 154 -7.03 26.65 -11.09
C ALA A 154 -7.47 26.60 -9.60
N SER A 155 -6.90 25.60 -8.90
CA SER A 155 -6.13 25.77 -7.65
C SER A 155 -6.70 26.68 -6.56
N GLU A 156 -7.30 26.08 -5.54
CA GLU A 156 -7.13 26.53 -4.16
C GLU A 156 -6.98 25.30 -3.26
N PHE A 157 -5.89 25.31 -2.50
CA PHE A 157 -5.31 24.24 -1.68
C PHE A 157 -6.34 23.52 -0.79
N ILE A 158 -6.39 22.19 -0.89
CA ILE A 158 -6.84 21.36 0.23
C ILE A 158 -5.68 21.31 1.21
N GLU A 159 -5.69 22.17 2.24
CA GLU A 159 -4.88 21.91 3.42
C GLU A 159 -5.47 20.69 4.12
N VAL A 160 -4.79 19.54 3.95
CA VAL A 160 -5.02 18.34 4.73
C VAL A 160 -4.79 18.70 6.19
N TYR A 161 -5.82 18.58 7.02
CA TYR A 161 -5.68 18.73 8.47
C TYR A 161 -4.86 17.56 8.99
N ILE A 162 -3.57 17.79 9.22
CA ILE A 162 -2.67 16.86 9.91
C ILE A 162 -2.98 16.98 11.39
N ASP A 163 -3.39 15.88 12.03
CA ASP A 163 -3.55 15.84 13.48
C ASP A 163 -2.17 16.08 14.12
N PRO A 164 -1.96 17.19 14.85
CA PRO A 164 -0.66 17.54 15.41
C PRO A 164 -0.15 16.54 16.47
N ASP A 165 -1.02 15.62 16.93
CA ASP A 165 -0.68 14.56 17.88
C ASP A 165 -0.48 13.18 17.22
N GLU A 166 -0.58 13.07 15.89
CA GLU A 166 -0.24 11.81 15.21
C GLU A 166 1.28 11.64 15.21
N PRO A 167 1.83 10.54 15.77
CA PRO A 167 3.27 10.35 15.78
C PRO A 167 3.80 10.28 14.35
N GLU A 168 4.65 11.25 13.99
CA GLU A 168 5.52 11.13 12.82
C GLU A 168 6.43 9.90 13.00
N PRO A 169 6.78 9.17 11.91
CA PRO A 169 7.84 8.18 12.00
C PRO A 169 9.09 8.83 12.58
N LYS A 170 9.60 8.28 13.69
CA LYS A 170 10.72 8.88 14.44
C LYS A 170 12.01 8.91 13.63
N VAL A 171 12.07 8.12 12.56
CA VAL A 171 13.21 8.06 11.64
C VAL A 171 12.82 8.76 10.33
N LYS A 172 13.62 9.74 9.93
CA LYS A 172 13.40 10.53 8.72
C LYS A 172 13.84 9.74 7.48
N PHE A 173 12.94 9.51 6.53
CA PHE A 173 13.23 8.88 5.25
C PHE A 173 12.87 9.79 4.07
N THR A 174 13.88 10.28 3.35
CA THR A 174 13.71 11.28 2.28
C THR A 174 14.04 10.79 0.89
N TYR A 175 14.52 9.56 0.73
CA TYR A 175 14.86 9.07 -0.61
C TYR A 175 13.58 8.93 -1.45
N ARG A 176 13.63 9.51 -2.65
CA ARG A 176 12.58 9.43 -3.68
C ARG A 176 13.24 9.21 -5.04
N GLY A 177 12.61 8.43 -5.89
CA GLY A 177 13.08 8.15 -7.25
C GLY A 177 13.38 6.69 -7.51
N LEU A 178 14.30 6.44 -8.45
CA LEU A 178 14.65 5.09 -8.89
C LEU A 178 15.58 4.40 -7.89
N CYS A 179 15.21 3.21 -7.45
CA CYS A 179 16.06 2.25 -6.77
C CYS A 179 16.29 1.04 -7.69
N VAL A 180 17.53 0.58 -7.82
CA VAL A 180 17.87 -0.55 -8.69
C VAL A 180 18.20 -1.77 -7.83
N PRO A 181 17.42 -2.87 -7.90
CA PRO A 181 17.77 -4.10 -7.21
C PRO A 181 18.99 -4.72 -7.89
N VAL A 182 20.09 -4.80 -7.15
CA VAL A 182 21.39 -5.20 -7.70
C VAL A 182 21.57 -6.71 -7.66
N PHE A 183 22.25 -7.24 -8.67
CA PHE A 183 22.65 -8.65 -8.69
C PHE A 183 23.77 -8.93 -7.70
N THR A 184 23.81 -10.16 -7.18
CA THR A 184 24.98 -10.67 -6.47
C THR A 184 25.88 -11.44 -7.46
N PRO A 185 27.14 -11.04 -7.65
CA PRO A 185 28.07 -11.79 -8.48
C PRO A 185 28.47 -13.12 -7.84
N PHE A 186 28.38 -14.23 -8.58
CA PHE A 186 28.85 -15.55 -8.16
C PHE A 186 29.85 -16.11 -9.17
N ARG A 187 30.77 -16.95 -8.70
CA ARG A 187 31.68 -17.74 -9.53
C ARG A 187 31.00 -19.03 -9.99
N GLU A 188 31.64 -19.74 -10.92
CA GLU A 188 31.20 -21.06 -11.41
C GLU A 188 31.16 -22.12 -10.29
N ASP A 189 32.02 -21.99 -9.28
CA ASP A 189 32.03 -22.86 -8.09
C ASP A 189 30.99 -22.44 -7.02
N LEU A 190 30.10 -21.51 -7.38
CA LEU A 190 29.06 -20.91 -6.55
C LEU A 190 29.56 -20.01 -5.42
N SER A 191 30.87 -19.79 -5.25
CA SER A 191 31.37 -18.81 -4.28
C SER A 191 31.06 -17.37 -4.69
N LEU A 192 31.10 -16.44 -3.73
CA LEU A 192 30.94 -15.02 -4.02
C LEU A 192 32.08 -14.50 -4.92
N LYS A 193 31.73 -13.52 -5.74
CA LYS A 193 32.64 -12.76 -6.58
C LYS A 193 32.56 -11.27 -6.22
N GLU A 194 32.76 -10.99 -4.94
CA GLU A 194 32.57 -9.70 -4.30
C GLU A 194 33.47 -8.60 -4.87
N GLU A 195 34.63 -8.94 -5.43
CA GLU A 195 35.55 -7.99 -6.06
C GLU A 195 34.94 -7.24 -7.26
N LEU A 196 33.83 -7.74 -7.81
CA LEU A 196 33.09 -7.06 -8.88
C LEU A 196 32.17 -5.94 -8.41
N ILE A 197 31.83 -5.89 -7.12
CA ILE A 197 30.85 -4.93 -6.58
C ILE A 197 31.30 -3.48 -6.82
N ALA A 198 32.59 -3.19 -6.71
CA ALA A 198 33.13 -1.85 -6.98
C ALA A 198 32.90 -1.40 -8.44
N ASN A 199 33.24 -2.26 -9.41
CA ASN A 199 33.03 -1.95 -10.84
C ASN A 199 31.55 -1.82 -11.17
N TYR A 200 30.71 -2.60 -10.49
CA TYR A 200 29.27 -2.56 -10.68
C TYR A 200 28.63 -1.30 -10.10
N ALA A 201 29.00 -0.91 -8.88
CA ALA A 201 28.58 0.36 -8.30
C ALA A 201 28.99 1.55 -9.19
N GLN A 202 30.22 1.54 -9.71
CA GLN A 202 30.69 2.58 -10.61
C GLN A 202 29.88 2.62 -11.92
N TYR A 203 29.61 1.46 -12.54
CA TYR A 203 28.77 1.39 -13.73
C TYR A 203 27.37 1.97 -13.51
N LEU A 204 26.72 1.65 -12.38
CA LEU A 204 25.41 2.20 -12.04
C LEU A 204 25.49 3.71 -11.82
N PHE A 205 26.49 4.18 -11.08
CA PHE A 205 26.72 5.59 -10.80
C PHE A 205 26.97 6.40 -12.08
N ASP A 206 27.83 5.92 -12.98
CA ASP A 206 28.13 6.56 -14.27
C ASP A 206 26.88 6.66 -15.16
N ASN A 207 25.91 5.77 -14.96
CA ASN A 207 24.61 5.80 -15.62
C ASN A 207 23.55 6.62 -14.88
N GLY A 208 23.94 7.37 -13.84
CA GLY A 208 23.06 8.27 -13.11
C GLY A 208 22.14 7.59 -12.08
N ILE A 209 22.41 6.33 -11.73
CA ILE A 209 21.68 5.61 -10.69
C ILE A 209 22.14 6.11 -9.32
N LYS A 210 21.18 6.47 -8.47
CA LYS A 210 21.42 7.04 -7.15
C LYS A 210 20.95 6.17 -5.99
N GLY A 211 20.24 5.08 -6.27
CA GLY A 211 19.71 4.20 -5.23
C GLY A 211 19.78 2.75 -5.67
N ILE A 212 20.15 1.88 -4.74
CA ILE A 212 20.30 0.45 -4.95
C ILE A 212 19.59 -0.34 -3.85
N LEU A 213 19.06 -1.51 -4.22
CA LEU A 213 18.52 -2.49 -3.30
C LEU A 213 19.39 -3.75 -3.31
N VAL A 214 20.10 -3.97 -2.21
CA VAL A 214 21.03 -5.08 -2.00
C VAL A 214 20.30 -6.29 -1.40
N ASN A 215 20.76 -7.50 -1.74
CA ASN A 215 20.24 -8.78 -1.22
C ASN A 215 18.75 -9.06 -1.52
N SER A 216 18.18 -8.40 -2.52
CA SER A 216 16.80 -8.66 -2.95
C SER A 216 16.63 -10.06 -3.58
N ALA A 217 15.41 -10.39 -4.02
CA ALA A 217 15.18 -11.54 -4.90
C ALA A 217 16.10 -11.52 -6.14
N VAL A 218 16.33 -10.34 -6.74
CA VAL A 218 17.26 -10.14 -7.86
C VAL A 218 18.71 -10.36 -7.45
N GLY A 219 19.06 -9.94 -6.23
CA GLY A 219 20.35 -10.20 -5.62
C GLY A 219 20.52 -11.64 -5.13
N GLU A 220 19.56 -12.53 -5.37
CA GLU A 220 19.59 -13.93 -4.89
C GLU A 220 19.83 -14.03 -3.38
N GLY A 221 19.36 -13.05 -2.59
CA GLY A 221 19.67 -12.95 -1.15
C GLY A 221 19.26 -14.16 -0.33
N MET A 222 18.16 -14.82 -0.72
CA MET A 222 17.67 -16.03 -0.07
C MET A 222 18.46 -17.31 -0.44
N SER A 223 19.38 -17.22 -1.40
CA SER A 223 20.35 -18.28 -1.75
C SER A 223 21.71 -18.09 -1.06
N MET A 224 21.83 -17.08 -0.19
CA MET A 224 23.04 -16.77 0.57
C MET A 224 22.86 -17.07 2.05
N SER A 225 23.94 -17.51 2.68
CA SER A 225 24.03 -17.58 4.14
C SER A 225 24.03 -16.18 4.76
N VAL A 226 23.70 -16.09 6.06
CA VAL A 226 23.76 -14.82 6.80
C VAL A 226 25.14 -14.15 6.69
N PRO A 227 26.28 -14.84 6.90
CA PRO A 227 27.61 -14.23 6.71
C PRO A 227 27.84 -13.67 5.30
N GLU A 228 27.40 -14.37 4.26
CA GLU A 228 27.52 -13.90 2.87
C GLU A 228 26.69 -12.64 2.62
N ARG A 229 25.45 -12.60 3.12
CA ARG A 229 24.59 -11.39 3.02
C ARG A 229 25.21 -10.18 3.70
N LYS A 230 25.86 -10.39 4.85
CA LYS A 230 26.59 -9.35 5.59
C LYS A 230 27.80 -8.87 4.80
N LEU A 231 28.61 -9.79 4.27
CA LEU A 231 29.78 -9.46 3.43
C LEU A 231 29.38 -8.66 2.18
N VAL A 232 28.36 -9.12 1.44
CA VAL A 232 27.87 -8.41 0.26
C VAL A 232 27.41 -7.00 0.61
N LEU A 233 26.68 -6.83 1.73
CA LEU A 233 26.25 -5.51 2.18
C LEU A 233 27.43 -4.61 2.57
N GLU A 234 28.43 -5.13 3.28
CA GLU A 234 29.64 -4.40 3.65
C GLU A 234 30.38 -3.87 2.41
N GLU A 235 30.55 -4.71 1.39
CA GLU A 235 31.17 -4.32 0.13
C GLU A 235 30.38 -3.24 -0.59
N TRP A 236 29.05 -3.38 -0.68
CA TRP A 236 28.20 -2.33 -1.26
C TRP A 236 28.29 -1.02 -0.48
N ILE A 237 28.28 -1.06 0.85
CA ILE A 237 28.39 0.14 1.69
C ILE A 237 29.74 0.84 1.48
N ASN A 238 30.83 0.09 1.40
CA ASN A 238 32.18 0.62 1.20
C ASN A 238 32.29 1.43 -0.10
N VAL A 239 31.65 0.97 -1.18
CA VAL A 239 31.72 1.62 -2.50
C VAL A 239 30.63 2.66 -2.73
N ALA A 240 29.43 2.46 -2.18
CA ALA A 240 28.28 3.33 -2.40
C ALA A 240 28.35 4.64 -1.59
N LYS A 241 28.92 4.61 -0.37
CA LYS A 241 29.05 5.80 0.49
C LYS A 241 29.85 6.94 -0.19
N PRO A 242 31.05 6.70 -0.74
CA PRO A 242 31.78 7.73 -1.50
C PRO A 242 31.01 8.26 -2.71
N LEU A 243 30.23 7.40 -3.36
CA LEU A 243 29.39 7.75 -4.51
C LEU A 243 28.08 8.47 -4.12
N LYS A 244 27.79 8.57 -2.82
CA LYS A 244 26.54 9.14 -2.27
C LYS A 244 25.29 8.46 -2.82
N MET A 245 25.38 7.16 -3.07
CA MET A 245 24.23 6.34 -3.45
C MET A 245 23.47 5.93 -2.21
N HIS A 246 22.13 5.97 -2.28
CA HIS A 246 21.25 5.42 -1.27
C HIS A 246 21.30 3.89 -1.30
N VAL A 247 21.66 3.27 -0.18
CA VAL A 247 21.70 1.82 -0.02
C VAL A 247 20.49 1.37 0.79
N MET A 248 19.57 0.69 0.10
CA MET A 248 18.52 -0.10 0.73
C MET A 248 18.97 -1.55 0.77
N VAL A 249 18.68 -2.28 1.85
CA VAL A 249 19.01 -3.72 1.93
C VAL A 249 17.81 -4.56 2.34
N GLN A 250 17.58 -5.66 1.62
CA GLN A 250 16.61 -6.66 2.05
C GLN A 250 17.16 -7.43 3.24
N VAL A 251 16.46 -7.38 4.39
CA VAL A 251 16.79 -8.15 5.61
C VAL A 251 15.86 -9.33 5.85
N GLY A 252 14.66 -9.31 5.26
CA GLY A 252 13.70 -10.40 5.40
C GLY A 252 14.31 -11.76 4.98
N ALA A 253 14.00 -12.78 5.77
CA ALA A 253 14.59 -14.12 5.74
C ALA A 253 13.72 -15.09 6.55
N CYS A 254 14.18 -16.33 6.68
CA CYS A 254 13.68 -17.30 7.64
C CYS A 254 14.89 -18.10 8.18
N PRO A 255 14.99 -18.33 9.50
CA PRO A 255 14.03 -17.97 10.55
C PRO A 255 14.17 -16.51 11.05
N LEU A 256 13.22 -16.05 11.86
CA LEU A 256 13.20 -14.69 12.44
C LEU A 256 14.54 -14.26 13.08
N PRO A 257 15.28 -15.09 13.85
CA PRO A 257 16.57 -14.69 14.42
C PRO A 257 17.57 -14.17 13.37
N ASP A 258 17.59 -14.76 12.18
CA ASP A 258 18.46 -14.33 11.08
C ASP A 258 18.04 -12.95 10.55
N VAL A 259 16.74 -12.68 10.46
CA VAL A 259 16.20 -11.37 10.08
C VAL A 259 16.67 -10.29 11.06
N LEU A 260 16.58 -10.57 12.37
CA LEU A 260 16.97 -9.62 13.40
C LEU A 260 18.50 -9.41 13.44
N ASP A 261 19.29 -10.46 13.19
CA ASP A 261 20.74 -10.35 13.09
C ASP A 261 21.17 -9.51 11.87
N LEU A 262 20.52 -9.72 10.72
CA LEU A 262 20.75 -8.93 9.52
C LEU A 262 20.34 -7.47 9.70
N ALA A 263 19.20 -7.19 10.34
CA ALA A 263 18.75 -5.83 10.63
C ALA A 263 19.74 -5.08 11.55
N LYS A 264 20.18 -5.73 12.65
CA LYS A 264 21.19 -5.17 13.57
C LYS A 264 22.51 -4.88 12.88
N HIS A 265 22.98 -5.82 12.07
CA HIS A 265 24.21 -5.65 11.30
C HIS A 265 24.10 -4.47 10.34
N ALA A 266 23.01 -4.40 9.57
CA ALA A 266 22.79 -3.33 8.61
C ALA A 266 22.75 -1.93 9.27
N GLU A 267 22.09 -1.79 10.43
CA GLU A 267 22.15 -0.56 11.22
C GLU A 267 23.59 -0.25 11.69
N SER A 268 24.31 -1.25 12.19
CA SER A 268 25.65 -1.06 12.77
C SER A 268 26.69 -0.53 11.78
N ILE A 269 26.53 -0.83 10.48
CA ILE A 269 27.40 -0.34 9.40
C ILE A 269 26.83 0.89 8.70
N GLY A 270 25.68 1.40 9.14
CA GLY A 270 25.06 2.63 8.66
C GLY A 270 24.50 2.51 7.25
N VAL A 271 23.64 1.50 7.01
CA VAL A 271 22.78 1.45 5.81
C VAL A 271 21.73 2.57 5.85
N ASP A 272 21.27 3.02 4.69
CA ASP A 272 20.30 4.12 4.62
C ASP A 272 18.86 3.66 4.88
N SER A 273 18.52 2.41 4.56
CA SER A 273 17.20 1.84 4.84
C SER A 273 17.17 0.32 4.74
N LEU A 274 16.22 -0.29 5.44
CA LEU A 274 15.89 -1.71 5.37
C LEU A 274 14.67 -1.92 4.47
N LEU A 275 14.65 -3.04 3.76
CA LEU A 275 13.47 -3.61 3.13
C LEU A 275 13.21 -4.99 3.76
N CYS A 276 11.98 -5.27 4.14
CA CYS A 276 11.62 -6.56 4.73
C CYS A 276 10.52 -7.23 3.91
N ILE A 277 10.78 -8.43 3.42
CA ILE A 277 9.75 -9.34 2.91
C ILE A 277 8.99 -9.96 4.09
N PRO A 278 7.75 -10.45 3.91
CA PRO A 278 7.06 -11.16 4.98
C PRO A 278 7.82 -12.43 5.37
N GLU A 279 7.50 -12.97 6.55
CA GLU A 279 7.96 -14.30 6.93
C GLU A 279 7.45 -15.33 5.87
N LEU A 280 8.34 -16.24 5.46
CA LEU A 280 8.12 -17.09 4.28
C LEU A 280 7.49 -18.46 4.56
N TYR A 281 7.56 -18.94 5.80
CA TYR A 281 7.08 -20.25 6.22
C TYR A 281 5.78 -20.16 7.03
N PHE A 282 5.84 -19.50 8.19
CA PHE A 282 4.70 -19.07 9.02
C PHE A 282 4.20 -17.71 8.55
N LYS A 283 3.71 -17.68 7.31
CA LYS A 283 3.27 -16.46 6.63
C LYS A 283 2.20 -15.71 7.44
N PRO A 284 2.29 -14.38 7.58
CA PRO A 284 1.25 -13.60 8.21
C PRO A 284 -0.07 -13.74 7.42
N ALA A 285 -1.16 -14.00 8.13
CA ALA A 285 -2.48 -14.20 7.53
C ALA A 285 -3.33 -12.92 7.55
N THR A 286 -2.97 -11.96 8.40
CA THR A 286 -3.68 -10.69 8.59
C THR A 286 -2.70 -9.51 8.59
N GLU A 287 -3.23 -8.29 8.42
CA GLU A 287 -2.44 -7.06 8.53
C GLU A 287 -1.84 -6.90 9.93
N GLU A 288 -2.56 -7.35 10.97
CA GLU A 288 -2.09 -7.33 12.36
C GLU A 288 -0.93 -8.30 12.59
N ASP A 289 -0.94 -9.50 12.00
CA ASP A 289 0.20 -10.43 12.07
C ASP A 289 1.45 -9.82 11.40
N LEU A 290 1.25 -9.16 10.26
CA LEU A 290 2.34 -8.46 9.56
C LEU A 290 2.86 -7.29 10.40
N PHE A 291 1.98 -6.55 11.04
CA PHE A 291 2.34 -5.44 11.94
C PHE A 291 3.23 -5.93 13.08
N ASP A 292 2.84 -7.00 13.77
CA ASP A 292 3.63 -7.56 14.88
C ASP A 292 5.02 -8.00 14.41
N TYR A 293 5.10 -8.65 13.25
CA TYR A 293 6.38 -9.05 12.66
C TYR A 293 7.26 -7.84 12.32
N LEU A 294 6.74 -6.84 11.61
CA LEU A 294 7.49 -5.66 11.21
C LEU A 294 7.91 -4.80 12.40
N LYS A 295 7.10 -4.76 13.45
CA LYS A 295 7.45 -4.08 14.70
C LYS A 295 8.68 -4.70 15.35
N ILE A 296 8.74 -6.02 15.47
CA ILE A 296 9.91 -6.74 16.03
C ILE A 296 11.15 -6.51 15.16
N VAL A 297 11.02 -6.51 13.83
CA VAL A 297 12.12 -6.20 12.91
C VAL A 297 12.61 -4.76 13.09
N GLY A 298 11.69 -3.81 13.21
CA GLY A 298 12.00 -2.40 13.46
C GLY A 298 12.71 -2.16 14.79
N GLU A 299 12.34 -2.89 15.85
CA GLU A 299 13.00 -2.84 17.17
C GLU A 299 14.45 -3.34 17.14
N ALA A 300 14.81 -4.20 16.18
CA ALA A 300 16.18 -4.68 16.00
C ALA A 300 17.10 -3.63 15.34
N ALA A 301 16.53 -2.64 14.65
CA ALA A 301 17.24 -1.54 14.00
C ALA A 301 16.48 -0.21 14.21
N PRO A 302 16.41 0.29 15.46
CA PRO A 302 15.51 1.36 15.87
C PRO A 302 15.84 2.74 15.26
N LYS A 303 16.97 2.91 14.59
CA LYS A 303 17.44 4.15 13.96
C LYS A 303 17.46 4.09 12.44
N THR A 304 17.16 2.94 11.85
CA THR A 304 17.18 2.75 10.40
C THR A 304 15.74 2.72 9.85
N PRO A 305 15.43 3.50 8.80
CA PRO A 305 14.14 3.43 8.12
C PRO A 305 13.82 2.00 7.66
N LEU A 306 12.61 1.53 7.96
CA LEU A 306 12.11 0.21 7.57
C LEU A 306 11.02 0.36 6.51
N LEU A 307 11.18 -0.35 5.40
CA LEU A 307 10.17 -0.51 4.38
C LEU A 307 9.74 -1.97 4.29
N TYR A 308 8.48 -2.21 3.90
CA TYR A 308 7.97 -3.54 3.60
C TYR A 308 7.98 -3.84 2.10
N SER A 309 8.25 -5.08 1.69
CA SER A 309 8.12 -5.51 0.28
C SER A 309 6.82 -6.27 0.11
N HIS A 310 5.85 -5.64 -0.54
CA HIS A 310 4.56 -6.25 -0.88
C HIS A 310 4.60 -6.77 -2.32
N ASN A 311 4.91 -8.07 -2.43
CA ASN A 311 4.87 -8.81 -3.70
C ASN A 311 4.17 -10.16 -3.49
N PRO A 312 2.83 -10.21 -3.62
CA PRO A 312 2.06 -11.44 -3.40
C PRO A 312 2.43 -12.56 -4.38
N GLY A 313 2.83 -12.22 -5.61
CA GLY A 313 3.25 -13.20 -6.62
C GLY A 313 4.49 -14.00 -6.19
N MET A 314 5.41 -13.38 -5.46
CA MET A 314 6.60 -14.06 -4.92
C MET A 314 6.40 -14.62 -3.51
N SER A 315 5.75 -13.86 -2.62
CA SER A 315 5.63 -14.22 -1.20
C SER A 315 4.45 -15.15 -0.90
N GLY A 316 3.40 -15.11 -1.71
CA GLY A 316 2.11 -15.71 -1.41
C GLY A 316 1.36 -15.03 -0.25
N VAL A 317 1.79 -13.83 0.16
CA VAL A 317 1.13 -13.01 1.19
C VAL A 317 0.44 -11.85 0.50
N ASN A 318 -0.89 -11.91 0.43
CA ASN A 318 -1.72 -10.87 -0.18
C ASN A 318 -2.60 -10.22 0.89
N LEU A 319 -2.14 -9.07 1.42
CA LEU A 319 -2.79 -8.31 2.48
C LEU A 319 -3.19 -6.92 1.96
N ASN A 320 -4.22 -6.31 2.57
CA ASN A 320 -4.65 -4.98 2.16
C ASN A 320 -3.68 -3.91 2.69
N MET A 321 -2.75 -3.49 1.83
CA MET A 321 -1.72 -2.54 2.24
C MET A 321 -2.25 -1.13 2.48
N ALA A 322 -3.33 -0.71 1.81
CA ALA A 322 -3.96 0.59 2.09
C ALA A 322 -4.50 0.62 3.54
N ARG A 323 -5.19 -0.44 3.96
CA ARG A 323 -5.66 -0.62 5.34
C ARG A 323 -4.49 -0.66 6.33
N PHE A 324 -3.42 -1.38 6.01
CA PHE A 324 -2.22 -1.44 6.85
C PHE A 324 -1.64 -0.04 7.08
N LEU A 325 -1.47 0.76 6.01
CA LEU A 325 -0.95 2.12 6.09
C LEU A 325 -1.85 3.05 6.91
N SER A 326 -3.17 2.97 6.72
CA SER A 326 -4.12 3.86 7.40
C SER A 326 -4.32 3.57 8.88
N HIS A 327 -4.00 2.36 9.37
CA HIS A 327 -4.42 1.93 10.70
C HIS A 327 -3.33 1.32 11.58
N LEU A 328 -2.24 0.82 11.00
CA LEU A 328 -1.23 0.04 11.75
C LEU A 328 0.17 0.62 11.59
N ALA A 329 0.52 1.11 10.40
CA ALA A 329 1.88 1.51 10.08
C ALA A 329 2.45 2.60 11.02
N SER A 330 1.63 3.54 11.48
CA SER A 330 2.06 4.66 12.34
C SER A 330 2.54 4.20 13.73
N ASP A 331 2.12 3.02 14.19
CA ASP A 331 2.52 2.45 15.47
C ASP A 331 3.86 1.69 15.39
N ILE A 332 4.49 1.62 14.21
CA ILE A 332 5.86 1.12 14.00
C ILE A 332 6.79 2.33 13.80
N PRO A 333 7.57 2.74 14.82
CA PRO A 333 8.32 4.00 14.77
C PRO A 333 9.34 4.14 13.63
N THR A 334 9.85 3.02 13.12
CA THR A 334 10.82 2.97 12.02
C THR A 334 10.17 2.78 10.66
N PHE A 335 8.87 2.50 10.57
CA PHE A 335 8.21 2.21 9.31
C PHE A 335 8.05 3.48 8.48
N CYS A 336 8.62 3.47 7.28
CA CYS A 336 8.71 4.65 6.41
C CYS A 336 8.12 4.43 5.02
N GLY A 337 7.66 3.22 4.68
CA GLY A 337 7.25 2.94 3.31
C GLY A 337 7.07 1.49 2.95
N LEU A 338 6.76 1.26 1.68
CA LEU A 338 6.80 -0.06 1.08
C LEU A 338 7.29 -0.02 -0.36
N GLU A 339 7.85 -1.14 -0.80
CA GLU A 339 7.84 -1.53 -2.20
C GLU A 339 6.53 -2.26 -2.50
N TYR A 340 5.88 -1.90 -3.61
CA TYR A 340 4.58 -2.40 -4.01
C TYR A 340 4.67 -2.95 -5.44
N THR A 341 4.50 -4.27 -5.54
CA THR A 341 4.45 -5.00 -6.81
C THR A 341 3.21 -5.87 -6.80
N SER A 342 2.09 -5.29 -7.21
CA SER A 342 0.78 -5.92 -7.36
C SER A 342 -0.08 -5.07 -8.31
N ASP A 343 -1.39 -5.30 -8.33
CA ASP A 343 -2.33 -4.59 -9.17
C ASP A 343 -2.31 -3.06 -8.93
N VAL A 344 -2.41 -2.29 -10.02
CA VAL A 344 -2.31 -0.82 -9.98
C VAL A 344 -3.54 -0.18 -9.35
N ASP A 345 -4.73 -0.76 -9.46
CA ASP A 345 -5.96 -0.23 -8.83
C ASP A 345 -5.81 -0.21 -7.31
N ASP A 346 -5.42 -1.35 -6.74
CA ASP A 346 -5.06 -1.46 -5.31
C ASP A 346 -3.86 -0.55 -4.97
N GLY A 347 -2.93 -0.38 -5.90
CA GLY A 347 -1.78 0.52 -5.77
C GLY A 347 -2.16 2.00 -5.63
N VAL A 348 -3.23 2.44 -6.30
CA VAL A 348 -3.78 3.80 -6.13
C VAL A 348 -4.34 3.99 -4.72
N ALA A 349 -5.08 3.00 -4.21
CA ALA A 349 -5.57 3.06 -2.83
C ALA A 349 -4.41 3.08 -1.81
N VAL A 350 -3.31 2.39 -2.09
CA VAL A 350 -2.07 2.46 -1.28
C VAL A 350 -1.45 3.85 -1.32
N LEU A 351 -1.38 4.50 -2.49
CA LEU A 351 -0.89 5.87 -2.61
C LEU A 351 -1.75 6.85 -1.81
N GLU A 352 -3.07 6.77 -1.94
CA GLU A 352 -4.01 7.61 -1.18
C GLU A 352 -3.85 7.41 0.33
N ALA A 353 -3.81 6.14 0.79
CA ALA A 353 -3.60 5.80 2.19
C ALA A 353 -2.21 6.22 2.70
N SER A 354 -1.21 6.31 1.82
CA SER A 354 0.13 6.77 2.18
C SER A 354 0.15 8.25 2.54
N ASN A 355 -0.73 9.05 1.93
CA ASN A 355 -0.89 10.49 2.14
C ASN A 355 0.46 11.24 2.23
N GLU A 356 1.40 10.91 1.34
CA GLU A 356 2.79 11.42 1.29
C GLU A 356 3.67 11.15 2.53
N LYS A 357 3.10 10.58 3.61
CA LYS A 357 3.78 10.19 4.85
C LYS A 357 4.73 9.02 4.64
N TYR A 358 4.36 8.09 3.75
CA TYR A 358 5.13 6.89 3.46
C TYR A 358 5.68 6.92 2.04
N ALA A 359 6.91 6.44 1.86
CA ALA A 359 7.47 6.25 0.53
C ALA A 359 6.92 4.97 -0.09
N VAL A 360 6.28 5.09 -1.26
CA VAL A 360 5.77 3.94 -2.01
C VAL A 360 6.60 3.76 -3.28
N PHE A 361 7.37 2.68 -3.35
CA PHE A 361 8.17 2.31 -4.52
C PHE A 361 7.38 1.33 -5.37
N PHE A 362 7.04 1.71 -6.60
CA PHE A 362 6.39 0.78 -7.53
C PHE A 362 7.43 -0.15 -8.18
N GLY A 363 7.21 -1.47 -8.11
CA GLY A 363 8.22 -2.47 -8.51
C GLY A 363 7.99 -3.22 -9.82
N ASP A 364 6.95 -2.89 -10.59
CA ASP A 364 6.69 -3.54 -11.89
C ASP A 364 7.27 -2.74 -13.07
N ASP A 365 8.37 -3.27 -13.65
CA ASP A 365 9.05 -2.75 -14.84
C ASP A 365 8.12 -2.55 -16.05
N SER A 366 7.04 -3.32 -16.16
CA SER A 366 6.15 -3.31 -17.33
C SER A 366 5.13 -2.16 -17.34
N LEU A 367 4.97 -1.50 -16.18
CA LEU A 367 3.92 -0.50 -15.93
C LEU A 367 4.47 0.83 -15.40
N VAL A 368 5.77 1.11 -15.55
CA VAL A 368 6.43 2.35 -15.08
C VAL A 368 5.68 3.62 -15.49
N ASN A 369 5.29 3.73 -16.77
CA ASN A 369 4.54 4.88 -17.27
C ASN A 369 3.18 5.03 -16.59
N VAL A 370 2.48 3.92 -16.35
CA VAL A 370 1.17 3.92 -15.68
C VAL A 370 1.35 4.36 -14.22
N ALA A 371 2.29 3.75 -13.51
CA ALA A 371 2.58 4.07 -12.12
C ALA A 371 2.90 5.57 -11.93
N ILE A 372 3.78 6.14 -12.76
CA ILE A 372 4.10 7.57 -12.67
C ILE A 372 2.87 8.42 -12.98
N SER A 373 2.04 8.03 -13.95
CA SER A 373 0.83 8.78 -14.33
C SER A 373 -0.21 8.82 -13.21
N VAL A 374 -0.25 7.82 -12.33
CA VAL A 374 -1.18 7.76 -11.19
C VAL A 374 -0.59 8.29 -9.88
N GLY A 375 0.65 8.79 -9.89
CA GLY A 375 1.25 9.50 -8.75
C GLY A 375 2.39 8.79 -8.03
N PHE A 376 2.87 7.63 -8.50
CA PHE A 376 4.07 7.03 -7.91
C PHE A 376 5.31 7.90 -8.22
N GLU A 377 5.94 8.43 -7.17
CA GLU A 377 7.16 9.24 -7.31
C GLU A 377 8.44 8.41 -7.41
N SER A 378 8.39 7.20 -6.85
CA SER A 378 9.52 6.29 -6.64
C SER A 378 9.26 4.93 -7.27
N THR A 379 10.32 4.31 -7.77
CA THR A 379 10.24 3.03 -8.50
C THR A 379 11.40 2.13 -8.13
N LEU A 380 11.18 0.81 -8.20
CA LEU A 380 12.19 -0.21 -7.97
C LEU A 380 12.27 -1.12 -9.19
N LEU A 381 13.24 -0.90 -10.09
CA LEU A 381 13.18 -1.44 -11.45
C LEU A 381 14.41 -2.29 -11.77
N VAL A 382 14.19 -3.57 -12.10
CA VAL A 382 15.27 -4.52 -12.41
C VAL A 382 15.92 -4.18 -13.75
N THR A 383 15.11 -3.75 -14.73
CA THR A 383 15.57 -3.44 -16.08
C THR A 383 16.57 -2.30 -16.13
N ALA A 384 16.61 -1.44 -15.10
CA ALA A 384 17.59 -0.36 -14.99
C ALA A 384 19.04 -0.85 -14.84
N ASN A 385 19.25 -2.11 -14.44
CA ASN A 385 20.57 -2.72 -14.50
C ASN A 385 21.08 -2.84 -15.94
N ILE A 386 20.18 -3.26 -16.84
CA ILE A 386 20.49 -3.65 -18.21
C ILE A 386 20.39 -2.44 -19.16
N TYR A 387 19.33 -1.64 -19.00
CA TYR A 387 19.00 -0.50 -19.85
C TYR A 387 18.82 0.79 -19.04
N PRO A 388 19.83 1.25 -18.27
CA PRO A 388 19.67 2.37 -17.35
C PRO A 388 19.18 3.64 -18.06
N GLN A 389 19.76 3.99 -19.21
CA GLN A 389 19.38 5.19 -19.97
C GLN A 389 17.95 5.12 -20.51
N GLN A 390 17.49 3.95 -20.94
CA GLN A 390 16.13 3.78 -21.43
C GLN A 390 15.13 3.96 -20.28
N VAL A 391 15.40 3.37 -19.12
CA VAL A 391 14.55 3.47 -17.93
C VAL A 391 14.53 4.90 -17.38
N THR A 392 15.68 5.54 -17.21
CA THR A 392 15.74 6.91 -16.70
C THR A 392 15.08 7.91 -17.64
N THR A 393 15.22 7.71 -18.96
CA THR A 393 14.50 8.51 -19.97
C THR A 393 12.99 8.28 -19.89
N LEU A 394 12.54 7.02 -19.78
CA LEU A 394 11.13 6.68 -19.62
C LEU A 394 10.53 7.38 -18.38
N ILE A 395 11.18 7.27 -17.23
CA ILE A 395 10.75 7.93 -15.99
C ILE A 395 10.65 9.45 -16.20
N LYS A 396 11.67 10.06 -16.82
CA LYS A 396 11.70 11.50 -17.09
C LYS A 396 10.51 11.94 -17.96
N VAL A 397 10.30 11.29 -19.11
CA VAL A 397 9.23 11.70 -20.03
C VAL A 397 7.84 11.42 -19.47
N ALA A 398 7.69 10.38 -18.64
CA ALA A 398 6.45 10.11 -17.93
C ALA A 398 6.14 11.21 -16.90
N LYS A 399 7.14 11.66 -16.13
CA LYS A 399 6.99 12.78 -15.18
C LYS A 399 6.72 14.12 -15.87
N GLU A 400 7.20 14.30 -17.09
CA GLU A 400 6.92 15.47 -17.94
C GLU A 400 5.57 15.38 -18.68
N SER A 401 4.75 14.35 -18.40
CA SER A 401 3.45 14.10 -19.05
C SER A 401 3.52 13.99 -20.59
N LYS A 402 4.67 13.57 -21.13
CA LYS A 402 4.87 13.32 -22.56
C LYS A 402 4.34 11.94 -22.96
N THR A 403 3.03 11.76 -22.82
CA THR A 403 2.35 10.46 -22.87
C THR A 403 2.66 9.62 -24.11
N ALA A 404 2.77 10.22 -25.30
CA ALA A 404 3.06 9.48 -26.53
C ALA A 404 4.50 8.91 -26.53
N GLU A 405 5.47 9.70 -26.07
CA GLU A 405 6.87 9.28 -25.97
C GLU A 405 7.04 8.24 -24.87
N ALA A 406 6.43 8.45 -23.71
CA ALA A 406 6.46 7.51 -22.59
C ALA A 406 5.84 6.14 -22.98
N LYS A 407 4.70 6.13 -23.68
CA LYS A 407 4.09 4.90 -24.22
C LYS A 407 5.02 4.16 -25.17
N LYS A 408 5.71 4.90 -26.06
CA LYS A 408 6.67 4.31 -27.01
C LYS A 408 7.84 3.66 -26.27
N LEU A 409 8.44 4.37 -25.31
CA LEU A 409 9.58 3.88 -24.52
C LEU A 409 9.19 2.69 -23.63
N GLN A 410 8.01 2.73 -22.99
CA GLN A 410 7.47 1.60 -22.22
C GLN A 410 7.30 0.37 -23.11
N LYS A 411 6.70 0.52 -24.30
CA LYS A 411 6.52 -0.60 -25.24
C LYS A 411 7.86 -1.20 -25.65
N GLN A 412 8.88 -0.37 -25.89
CA GLN A 412 10.23 -0.85 -26.20
C GLN A 412 10.86 -1.58 -25.01
N LEU A 413 10.70 -1.06 -23.79
CA LEU A 413 11.22 -1.70 -22.58
C LEU A 413 10.56 -3.07 -22.37
N ASN A 414 9.24 -3.15 -22.51
CA ASN A 414 8.48 -4.39 -22.37
C ASN A 414 8.89 -5.41 -23.43
N ALA A 415 9.08 -4.99 -24.69
CA ALA A 415 9.55 -5.88 -25.74
C ALA A 415 10.93 -6.47 -25.42
N ASN A 416 11.89 -5.64 -24.99
CA ASN A 416 13.22 -6.10 -24.59
C ASN A 416 13.15 -7.06 -23.40
N PHE A 417 12.34 -6.72 -22.39
CA PHE A 417 12.19 -7.53 -21.19
C PHE A 417 11.54 -8.88 -21.48
N THR A 418 10.48 -8.92 -22.28
CA THR A 418 9.85 -10.16 -22.75
C THR A 418 10.83 -11.02 -23.54
N THR A 419 11.62 -10.43 -24.44
CA THR A 419 12.67 -11.16 -25.16
C THR A 419 13.65 -11.83 -24.20
N ILE A 420 14.09 -11.14 -23.14
CA ILE A 420 15.00 -11.71 -22.15
C ILE A 420 14.33 -12.83 -21.37
N THR A 421 13.10 -12.63 -20.90
CA THR A 421 12.44 -13.56 -19.96
C THR A 421 11.80 -14.78 -20.62
N ASN A 422 11.68 -14.82 -21.95
CA ASN A 422 11.15 -15.98 -22.69
C ASN A 422 11.97 -17.28 -22.55
N PHE A 423 13.23 -17.19 -22.10
CA PHE A 423 14.20 -18.29 -22.14
C PHE A 423 14.47 -18.98 -20.80
N GLY A 424 13.61 -18.79 -19.79
CA GLY A 424 13.77 -19.50 -18.52
C GLY A 424 13.11 -18.79 -17.34
N TYR A 425 13.60 -19.11 -16.14
CA TYR A 425 13.19 -18.40 -14.94
C TYR A 425 13.69 -16.96 -14.97
N TRP A 426 12.87 -16.06 -14.44
CA TRP A 426 13.10 -14.62 -14.50
C TRP A 426 14.53 -14.20 -14.09
N ILE A 427 14.99 -14.60 -12.90
CA ILE A 427 16.30 -14.20 -12.36
C ILE A 427 17.49 -14.69 -13.22
N PRO A 428 17.62 -16.00 -13.55
CA PRO A 428 18.63 -16.48 -14.49
C PRO A 428 18.64 -15.73 -15.82
N SER A 429 17.46 -15.44 -16.39
CA SER A 429 17.34 -14.75 -17.67
C SER A 429 17.85 -13.32 -17.60
N VAL A 430 17.45 -12.54 -16.58
CA VAL A 430 17.89 -11.14 -16.45
C VAL A 430 19.38 -11.04 -16.07
N LYS A 431 19.91 -11.94 -15.25
CA LYS A 431 21.35 -11.98 -14.92
C LYS A 431 22.19 -12.35 -16.15
N THR A 432 21.70 -13.29 -16.96
CA THR A 432 22.32 -13.64 -18.24
C THR A 432 22.32 -12.45 -19.20
N ALA A 433 21.19 -11.76 -19.36
CA ALA A 433 21.14 -10.55 -20.19
C ALA A 433 22.10 -9.47 -19.70
N MET A 434 22.24 -9.30 -18.39
CA MET A 434 23.21 -8.39 -17.80
C MET A 434 24.66 -8.77 -18.16
N ASN A 435 25.02 -10.06 -18.11
CA ASN A 435 26.33 -10.56 -18.55
C ASN A 435 26.60 -10.32 -20.05
N LEU A 436 25.55 -10.30 -20.87
CA LEU A 436 25.67 -10.15 -22.33
C LEU A 436 25.73 -8.69 -22.79
N ILE A 437 24.99 -7.80 -22.12
CA ILE A 437 24.79 -6.41 -22.56
C ILE A 437 25.75 -5.46 -21.83
N SER A 438 26.00 -5.71 -20.54
CA SER A 438 26.84 -4.83 -19.72
C SER A 438 28.32 -5.24 -19.81
N PRO A 439 29.26 -4.33 -19.47
CA PRO A 439 30.67 -4.70 -19.39
C PRO A 439 30.99 -5.61 -18.18
N ILE A 440 30.01 -5.91 -17.32
CA ILE A 440 30.21 -6.63 -16.07
C ILE A 440 29.69 -8.06 -16.20
N HIS A 441 30.52 -9.01 -15.76
CA HIS A 441 30.24 -10.44 -15.84
C HIS A 441 30.02 -11.02 -14.43
N PHE A 442 28.76 -11.08 -14.02
CA PHE A 442 28.23 -11.53 -12.73
C PHE A 442 28.30 -13.04 -12.51
N GLY A 443 28.65 -13.80 -13.54
CA GLY A 443 28.68 -15.26 -13.52
C GLY A 443 27.27 -15.85 -13.48
N ILE A 444 27.12 -16.97 -12.76
CA ILE A 444 25.91 -17.80 -12.77
C ILE A 444 24.98 -17.49 -11.59
N CYS A 445 23.75 -17.99 -11.64
CA CYS A 445 22.85 -18.05 -10.49
C CYS A 445 23.13 -19.29 -9.64
N ARG A 446 22.86 -19.18 -8.33
CA ARG A 446 22.95 -20.32 -7.40
C ARG A 446 21.69 -21.20 -7.49
N PRO A 447 21.84 -22.55 -7.40
CA PRO A 447 20.70 -23.43 -7.22
C PRO A 447 19.81 -23.01 -6.04
N PRO A 448 18.48 -23.24 -6.10
CA PRO A 448 17.75 -24.02 -7.09
C PRO A 448 17.41 -23.27 -8.40
N LEU A 449 17.89 -22.04 -8.58
CA LEU A 449 17.70 -21.32 -9.85
C LEU A 449 18.41 -22.07 -10.98
N LYS A 450 17.68 -22.36 -12.04
CA LYS A 450 18.22 -23.08 -13.21
C LYS A 450 18.83 -22.06 -14.18
N ASN A 451 20.15 -22.12 -14.32
CA ASN A 451 20.88 -21.35 -15.32
C ASN A 451 20.44 -21.72 -16.75
N LEU A 452 20.50 -20.75 -17.65
CA LEU A 452 20.10 -20.92 -19.05
C LEU A 452 21.05 -21.88 -19.77
N SER A 453 20.52 -22.63 -20.73
CA SER A 453 21.35 -23.49 -21.58
C SER A 453 22.16 -22.66 -22.58
N ALA A 454 23.19 -23.27 -23.18
CA ALA A 454 23.96 -22.61 -24.24
C ALA A 454 23.07 -22.24 -25.45
N ASP A 455 22.05 -23.04 -25.76
CA ASP A 455 21.10 -22.77 -26.85
C ASP A 455 20.15 -21.61 -26.52
N ASP A 456 19.71 -21.51 -25.27
CA ASP A 456 18.93 -20.35 -24.78
C ASP A 456 19.76 -19.07 -24.86
N ILE A 457 21.01 -19.09 -24.39
CA ILE A 457 21.93 -17.94 -24.46
C ILE A 457 22.15 -17.52 -25.92
N LYS A 458 22.33 -18.48 -26.83
CA LYS A 458 22.48 -18.20 -28.26
C LYS A 458 21.23 -17.55 -28.83
N SER A 459 20.04 -18.04 -28.47
CA SER A 459 18.76 -17.49 -28.91
C SER A 459 18.55 -16.06 -28.39
N ILE A 460 18.86 -15.80 -27.12
CA ILE A 460 18.84 -14.45 -26.54
C ILE A 460 19.72 -13.48 -27.34
N LYS A 461 20.96 -13.88 -27.68
CA LYS A 461 21.85 -13.02 -28.48
C LYS A 461 21.25 -12.68 -29.83
N VAL A 462 20.65 -13.64 -30.51
CA VAL A 462 19.98 -13.40 -31.81
C VAL A 462 18.82 -12.42 -31.64
N ASP A 463 17.94 -12.63 -30.66
CA ASP A 463 16.75 -11.81 -30.48
C ASP A 463 17.10 -10.38 -30.01
N LEU A 464 18.15 -10.24 -29.22
CA LEU A 464 18.69 -8.94 -28.79
C LEU A 464 19.62 -8.28 -29.82
N LYS A 465 19.95 -8.98 -30.93
CA LYS A 465 20.85 -8.52 -31.99
C LYS A 465 22.26 -8.18 -31.50
N LEU A 466 22.80 -9.01 -30.60
CA LEU A 466 24.14 -8.90 -30.03
C LEU A 466 25.21 -9.69 -30.79
#